data_AF-T1GEE0-F1
#
_entry.id   AF-T1GEE0-F1
#
_cell.length_a   1.000
_cell.length_b   1.000
_cell.length_c   1.000
_cell.angle_alpha   90.00
_cell.angle_beta   90.00
_cell.angle_gamma   90.00
#
_symmetry.space_group_name_H-M   'P 1'
#
loop_
_entity.id
_entity.type
_entity.pdbx_description
1 polymer ?
#
loop_
_entity_poly.entity_id
_entity_poly.type
_entity_poly.pdbx_seq_one_letter_code
_entity_poly.pdbx_strand_id
1 'polypeptide(L)'
;MPQSSQTTPNHAIKFSEQVLAFELSHTEFGSNLACISLPNKLIIGTLRFPEESEEEEFFWQILREIHCESLCYSLCFAPET
;
A
#
# COMPACT_ATOMS: atom_id res chain seq x y z
N MET A 1 0.27 29.57 14.13
CA MET A 1 -0.14 28.17 13.90
C MET A 1 0.43 27.74 12.57
N PRO A 2 1.15 26.61 12.44
CA PRO A 2 1.63 26.19 11.14
C PRO A 2 0.43 25.73 10.31
N GLN A 3 0.17 26.40 9.19
CA GLN A 3 -0.78 25.93 8.19
C GLN A 3 -0.14 24.69 7.54
N SER A 4 -0.70 23.51 7.79
CA SER A 4 -0.39 22.34 6.96
C SER A 4 -0.93 22.66 5.56
N SER A 5 -0.05 22.90 4.58
CA SER A 5 -0.44 22.91 3.17
C SER A 5 -0.92 21.51 2.83
N GLN A 6 -2.24 21.26 2.91
CA GLN A 6 -2.83 20.03 2.40
C GLN A 6 -2.72 20.07 0.88
N THR A 7 -1.64 19.52 0.36
CA THR A 7 -1.50 19.23 -1.06
C THR A 7 -2.51 18.14 -1.43
N THR A 8 -3.30 18.36 -2.47
CA THR A 8 -4.21 17.34 -3.00
C THR A 8 -3.40 16.11 -3.42
N PRO A 9 -3.78 14.89 -3.01
CA PRO A 9 -3.09 13.68 -3.43
C PRO A 9 -3.21 13.51 -4.95
N ASN A 10 -2.08 13.25 -5.61
CA ASN A 10 -2.03 13.03 -7.06
C ASN A 10 -2.72 11.71 -7.46
N HIS A 11 -2.68 10.71 -6.58
CA HIS A 11 -3.27 9.39 -6.79
C HIS A 11 -3.94 8.89 -5.51
N ALA A 12 -5.01 8.11 -5.65
CA ALA A 12 -5.75 7.56 -4.51
C ALA A 12 -6.28 6.16 -4.83
N ILE A 13 -6.06 5.22 -3.89
CA ILE A 13 -6.71 3.92 -3.88
C ILE A 13 -7.86 3.98 -2.88
N LYS A 14 -9.07 3.57 -3.31
CA LYS A 14 -10.26 3.59 -2.46
C LYS A 14 -10.55 2.19 -1.92
N PHE A 15 -10.79 2.11 -0.62
CA PHE A 15 -11.24 0.90 0.05
C PHE A 15 -12.65 1.10 0.60
N SER A 16 -13.46 0.05 0.56
CA SER A 16 -14.78 0.03 1.20
C SER A 16 -14.70 -0.09 2.72
N GLU A 17 -13.54 -0.50 3.24
CA GLU A 17 -13.25 -0.72 4.65
C GLU A 17 -12.19 0.27 5.14
N GLN A 18 -12.12 0.49 6.45
CA GLN A 18 -11.10 1.34 7.06
C GLN A 18 -9.73 0.67 6.97
N VAL A 19 -8.75 1.39 6.40
CA VAL A 19 -7.34 0.97 6.44
C VAL A 19 -6.81 1.10 7.86
N LEU A 20 -6.33 -0.01 8.41
CA LEU A 20 -5.78 -0.10 9.77
C LEU A 20 -4.28 0.14 9.81
N ALA A 21 -3.57 -0.36 8.80
CA ALA A 21 -2.13 -0.20 8.62
C ALA A 21 -1.77 -0.30 7.13
N PHE A 22 -0.65 0.30 6.76
CA PHE A 22 -0.06 0.25 5.42
C PHE A 22 1.46 0.14 5.58
N GLU A 23 2.09 -0.70 4.76
CA GLU A 23 3.53 -0.80 4.65
C GLU A 23 3.92 -0.93 3.19
N LEU A 24 4.97 -0.22 2.78
CA LEU A 24 5.62 -0.39 1.48
C LEU A 24 6.96 -1.11 1.68
N SER A 25 7.25 -2.11 0.86
CA SER A 25 8.52 -2.82 0.91
C SER A 25 9.65 -1.91 0.45
N HIS A 26 10.72 -1.88 1.25
CA HIS A 26 11.95 -1.14 0.98
C HIS A 26 13.07 -2.03 0.41
N THR A 27 12.75 -3.26 0.02
CA THR A 27 13.73 -4.24 -0.49
C THR A 27 14.02 -4.01 -1.98
N GLU A 28 15.26 -4.31 -2.40
CA GLU A 28 15.71 -4.13 -3.79
C GLU A 28 14.95 -5.02 -4.79
N PHE A 29 14.46 -6.19 -4.35
CA PHE A 29 13.69 -7.13 -5.19
C PHE A 29 12.17 -6.98 -5.06
N GLY A 30 11.72 -6.22 -4.04
CA GLY A 30 10.31 -5.95 -3.77
C GLY A 30 9.95 -4.48 -3.97
N SER A 31 10.71 -3.75 -4.78
CA SER A 31 10.41 -2.35 -5.10
C SER A 31 8.97 -2.26 -5.58
N ASN A 32 8.13 -1.60 -4.80
CA ASN A 32 6.70 -1.35 -5.02
C ASN A 32 5.72 -2.42 -4.51
N LEU A 33 6.18 -3.43 -3.77
CA LEU A 33 5.28 -4.33 -3.04
C LEU A 33 4.69 -3.59 -1.82
N ALA A 34 3.38 -3.54 -1.71
CA ALA A 34 2.68 -2.95 -0.57
C ALA A 34 1.80 -3.98 0.14
N CYS A 35 1.67 -3.81 1.45
CA CYS A 35 0.74 -4.54 2.29
C CYS A 35 -0.24 -3.56 2.95
N ILE A 36 -1.53 -3.84 2.84
CA ILE A 36 -2.60 -3.04 3.41
C ILE A 36 -3.38 -3.93 4.37
N SER A 37 -3.53 -3.48 5.60
CA SER A 37 -4.38 -4.14 6.59
C SER A 37 -5.77 -3.51 6.61
N LEU A 38 -6.78 -4.37 6.46
CA LEU A 38 -8.20 -4.09 6.62
C LEU A 38 -8.74 -4.94 7.78
N PRO A 39 -9.96 -4.68 8.30
CA PRO A 39 -10.49 -5.37 9.47
C PRO A 39 -10.43 -6.90 9.43
N ASN A 40 -10.70 -7.50 8.27
CA ASN A 40 -10.78 -8.97 8.15
C ASN A 40 -9.79 -9.54 7.14
N LYS A 41 -8.86 -8.74 6.61
CA LYS A 41 -7.89 -9.21 5.63
C LYS A 41 -6.66 -8.32 5.51
N LEU A 42 -5.57 -8.94 5.06
CA LEU A 42 -4.44 -8.26 4.48
C LEU A 42 -4.54 -8.33 2.95
N ILE A 43 -4.25 -7.21 2.29
CA ILE A 43 -4.11 -7.16 0.84
C ILE A 43 -2.64 -6.93 0.53
N ILE A 44 -2.05 -7.86 -0.19
CA ILE A 44 -0.72 -7.72 -0.78
C ILE A 44 -0.91 -7.35 -2.25
N GLY A 45 -0.22 -6.31 -2.68
CA GLY A 45 -0.27 -5.87 -4.06
C GLY A 45 0.98 -5.09 -4.46
N THR A 46 1.05 -4.74 -5.73
CA THR A 46 2.13 -3.92 -6.28
C THR A 46 1.60 -2.58 -6.74
N LEU A 47 2.36 -1.54 -6.43
CA LEU A 47 2.17 -0.20 -6.98
C LEU A 47 3.01 -0.06 -8.25
N ARG A 48 2.54 0.75 -9.18
CA ARG A 48 3.35 1.26 -10.28
C ARG A 48 3.11 2.75 -10.35
N PHE A 49 4.19 3.52 -10.34
CA PHE A 49 4.10 4.97 -10.46
C PHE A 49 4.25 5.40 -11.92
N PRO A 50 3.63 6.53 -12.33
CA PRO A 50 3.73 7.04 -13.69
C PRO A 50 5.17 7.16 -14.20
N GLU A 51 6.10 7.57 -13.34
CA GLU A 51 7.53 7.76 -13.64
C GLU A 51 8.26 6.45 -14.01
N GLU A 52 7.66 5.31 -13.69
CA GLU A 52 8.20 3.97 -13.96
C GLU A 52 7.62 3.34 -15.23
N SER A 53 6.70 4.02 -15.93
CA SER A 53 5.94 3.43 -17.04
C SER A 53 5.84 4.35 -18.25
N GLU A 54 5.86 3.77 -19.45
CA GLU A 54 5.58 4.51 -20.70
C GLU A 54 4.12 4.98 -20.81
N GLU A 55 3.23 4.38 -20.01
CA GLU A 55 1.79 4.66 -20.01
C GLU A 55 1.43 5.88 -19.15
N GLU A 56 2.38 6.46 -18.39
CA GLU A 56 2.19 7.62 -17.49
C GLU A 56 1.03 7.47 -16.48
N GLU A 57 0.65 6.24 -16.14
CA GLU A 57 -0.49 5.95 -15.26
C GLU A 57 -0.07 5.31 -13.93
N PHE A 58 -0.76 5.70 -12.86
CA PHE A 58 -0.64 5.05 -11.56
C PHE A 58 -1.46 3.77 -11.54
N PHE A 59 -0.84 2.64 -11.16
CA PHE A 59 -1.50 1.35 -11.11
C PHE A 59 -1.39 0.70 -9.74
N TRP A 60 -2.50 0.13 -9.27
CA TRP A 60 -2.55 -0.74 -8.10
C TRP A 60 -3.03 -2.12 -8.51
N GLN A 61 -2.16 -3.11 -8.35
CA GLN A 61 -2.47 -4.50 -8.66
C GLN A 61 -2.52 -5.33 -7.39
N ILE A 62 -3.67 -5.94 -7.10
CA ILE A 62 -3.78 -6.91 -6.01
C ILE A 62 -3.12 -8.22 -6.44
N LEU A 63 -2.14 -8.67 -5.67
CA LEU A 63 -1.48 -9.96 -5.87
C LEU A 63 -2.13 -11.06 -5.02
N ARG A 64 -2.55 -10.72 -3.79
CA ARG A 64 -3.15 -11.68 -2.85
C ARG A 64 -4.00 -10.98 -1.80
N GLU A 65 -5.09 -11.64 -1.41
CA GLU A 65 -5.81 -11.34 -0.18
C GLU A 65 -5.61 -12.48 0.83
N ILE A 66 -5.34 -12.14 2.09
CA ILE A 66 -5.13 -13.08 3.18
C ILE A 66 -6.19 -12.77 4.23
N HIS A 67 -7.10 -13.71 4.49
CA HIS A 67 -8.11 -13.53 5.53
C HIS A 67 -7.47 -13.61 6.91
N CYS A 68 -7.89 -12.72 7.82
CA CYS A 68 -7.44 -12.70 9.20
C CYS A 68 -8.66 -12.63 10.12
N GLU A 69 -8.66 -13.46 11.16
CA GLU A 69 -9.71 -13.45 12.19
C GLU A 69 -9.50 -12.33 13.23
N SER A 70 -8.38 -11.62 13.16
CA SER A 70 -7.98 -10.56 14.08
C SER A 70 -7.53 -9.29 13.35
N LEU A 71 -7.77 -8.13 13.99
CA LEU A 71 -7.31 -6.83 13.51
C LEU A 71 -5.78 -6.75 13.53
N CYS A 72 -5.19 -6.29 12.42
CA CYS A 72 -3.76 -6.07 12.29
C CYS A 72 -3.46 -4.56 12.22
N TYR A 73 -2.84 -4.01 13.26
CA TYR A 73 -2.57 -2.57 13.39
C TYR A 73 -1.12 -2.17 13.06
N SER A 74 -0.26 -3.15 12.75
CA SER A 74 1.14 -2.91 12.44
C SER A 74 1.62 -3.97 11.44
N LEU A 75 2.35 -3.52 10.43
CA LEU A 75 2.89 -4.32 9.36
C LEU A 75 4.38 -3.96 9.22
N CYS A 76 5.18 -4.94 8.82
CA CYS A 76 6.56 -4.73 8.43
C CYS A 76 6.94 -5.83 7.44
N PHE A 77 7.63 -5.45 6.36
CA PHE A 77 8.30 -6.44 5.51
C PHE A 77 9.63 -6.82 6.17
N ALA A 78 9.79 -8.11 6.47
CA ALA A 78 11.08 -8.61 6.90
C ALA A 78 12.11 -8.42 5.76
N PRO A 79 13.33 -7.93 6.05
CA PRO A 79 14.41 -7.99 5.07
C PRO A 79 14.68 -9.45 4.72
N GLU A 80 15.10 -9.73 3.48
CA GLU A 80 15.58 -11.06 3.12
C GLU A 80 16.71 -11.46 4.08
N THR A 81 16.65 -12.72 4.54
CA THR A 81 17.65 -13.33 5.43
C THR A 81 18.68 -14.09 4.62
#